data_AF-A0A1A9IBF5-F1
#
_entry.id   AF-A0A1A9IBF5-F1
#
_cell.length_a   1.000
_cell.length_b   1.000
_cell.length_c   1.000
_cell.angle_alpha   90.00
_cell.angle_beta   90.00
_cell.angle_gamma   90.00
#
_symmetry.space_group_name_H-M   'P 1'
#
loop_
_entity.id
_entity.type
_entity.pdbx_description
1 polymer ?
#
loop_
_entity_poly.entity_id
_entity_poly.type
_entity_poly.pdbx_seq_one_letter_code
_entity_poly.pdbx_strand_id
1 'polypeptide(L)'
;MYLKQLIGFFIRASRDHRIGPHHVALYVAIFQEWCIQNGKSPVSVTQARLREVAKIGRTTYHKCMKELEGYGYIKYLRSYSPILGSLVYLVELDR
;
A
#
# COMPACT_ATOMS: atom_id res chain seq x y z
N MET A 1 -5.31 6.95 15.07
CA MET A 1 -5.57 6.85 13.62
C MET A 1 -4.55 5.94 12.93
N TYR A 2 -3.24 6.26 12.97
CA TYR A 2 -2.20 5.47 12.29
C TYR A 2 -2.06 4.04 12.83
N LEU A 3 -1.89 3.88 14.15
CA LEU A 3 -1.80 2.57 14.79
C LEU A 3 -3.03 1.69 14.51
N LYS A 4 -4.22 2.30 14.52
CA LYS A 4 -5.49 1.63 14.23
C LYS A 4 -5.53 1.07 12.80
N GLN A 5 -5.11 1.86 11.81
CA GLN A 5 -5.03 1.42 10.41
C GLN A 5 -4.02 0.26 10.23
N LEU A 6 -2.86 0.35 10.89
CA LEU A 6 -1.84 -0.69 10.81
C LEU A 6 -2.27 -2.00 11.50
N ILE A 7 -2.86 -1.90 12.70
CA ILE A 7 -3.41 -3.06 13.42
C ILE A 7 -4.55 -3.69 12.61
N GLY A 8 -5.48 -2.89 12.08
CA GLY A 8 -6.59 -3.38 11.25
C GLY A 8 -6.09 -4.13 10.01
N PHE A 9 -5.03 -3.63 9.38
CA PHE A 9 -4.34 -4.34 8.31
C PHE A 9 -3.84 -5.71 8.76
N PHE A 10 -3.08 -5.80 9.85
CA PHE A 10 -2.53 -7.07 10.32
C PHE A 10 -3.61 -8.06 10.76
N ILE A 11 -4.70 -7.60 11.38
CA ILE A 11 -5.84 -8.45 11.74
C ILE A 11 -6.46 -9.06 10.47
N ARG A 12 -6.70 -8.25 9.43
CA ARG A 12 -7.28 -8.76 8.17
C ARG A 12 -6.29 -9.64 7.41
N ALA A 13 -5.04 -9.21 7.29
CA ALA A 13 -3.96 -9.93 6.60
C ALA A 13 -3.68 -11.30 7.23
N SER A 14 -3.70 -11.42 8.56
CA SER A 14 -3.48 -12.70 9.24
C SER A 14 -4.56 -13.75 8.95
N ARG A 15 -5.75 -13.32 8.52
CA ARG A 15 -6.87 -14.19 8.13
C ARG A 15 -6.94 -14.44 6.61
N ASP A 16 -6.16 -13.71 5.82
CA ASP A 16 -6.14 -13.82 4.36
C ASP A 16 -4.86 -14.53 3.89
N HIS A 17 -4.98 -15.82 3.57
CA HIS A 17 -3.86 -16.65 3.12
C HIS A 17 -3.21 -16.17 1.81
N ARG A 18 -3.86 -15.27 1.05
CA ARG A 18 -3.32 -14.70 -0.19
C ARG A 18 -2.27 -13.61 0.11
N ILE A 19 -2.28 -13.05 1.32
CA ILE A 19 -1.36 -11.99 1.74
C ILE A 19 -0.05 -12.60 2.26
N GLY A 20 0.92 -12.71 1.37
CA GLY A 20 2.31 -13.05 1.71
C GLY A 20 3.19 -11.88 2.20
N PRO A 21 4.44 -12.15 2.60
CA PRO A 21 5.37 -11.15 3.16
C PRO A 21 5.64 -9.93 2.25
N HIS A 22 5.69 -10.13 0.93
CA HIS A 22 5.88 -9.03 -0.01
C HIS A 22 4.69 -8.07 -0.07
N HIS A 23 3.48 -8.56 0.13
CA HIS A 23 2.29 -7.70 0.25
C HIS A 23 2.37 -6.85 1.52
N VAL A 24 2.76 -7.47 2.63
CA VAL A 24 2.95 -6.77 3.92
C VAL A 24 4.00 -5.67 3.77
N ALA A 25 5.17 -5.99 3.19
CA ALA A 25 6.22 -5.00 2.96
C ALA A 25 5.75 -3.83 2.08
N LEU A 26 5.03 -4.11 0.99
CA LEU A 26 4.51 -3.07 0.11
C LEU A 26 3.42 -2.23 0.78
N TYR A 27 2.49 -2.85 1.52
CA TYR A 27 1.47 -2.13 2.26
C TYR A 27 2.08 -1.21 3.31
N VAL A 28 3.05 -1.70 4.09
CA VAL A 28 3.73 -0.90 5.11
C VAL A 28 4.49 0.27 4.47
N ALA A 29 5.09 0.08 3.29
CA ALA A 29 5.71 1.18 2.55
C ALA A 29 4.69 2.26 2.13
N ILE A 30 3.51 1.86 1.62
CA ILE A 30 2.42 2.79 1.28
C ILE A 30 1.92 3.51 2.54
N PHE A 31 1.74 2.77 3.64
CA PHE A 31 1.32 3.31 4.92
C PHE A 31 2.32 4.32 5.50
N GLN A 32 3.62 4.04 5.38
CA GLN A 32 4.67 4.97 5.77
C GLN A 32 4.57 6.29 4.99
N GLU A 33 4.43 6.22 3.66
CA GLU A 33 4.24 7.42 2.83
C GLU A 33 2.97 8.19 3.21
N TRP A 34 1.89 7.48 3.55
CA TRP A 34 0.65 8.07 4.04
C TRP A 34 0.83 8.79 5.38
N CYS A 35 1.57 8.20 6.33
CA CYS A 35 1.91 8.84 7.59
C CYS A 35 2.80 10.09 7.41
N ILE A 36 3.81 10.02 6.53
CA ILE A 36 4.69 11.16 6.21
C ILE A 36 3.87 12.31 5.61
N GLN A 37 2.85 11.98 4.81
CA GLN A 37 1.93 12.95 4.21
C GLN A 37 0.79 13.37 5.15
N ASN A 38 0.97 13.22 6.47
CA ASN A 38 0.01 13.60 7.52
C ASN A 38 -1.36 12.92 7.39
N GLY A 39 -1.39 11.68 6.90
CA GLY A 39 -2.62 10.91 6.77
C GLY A 39 -3.55 11.37 5.65
N LYS A 40 -3.06 12.18 4.70
CA LYS A 40 -3.85 12.62 3.54
C LYS A 40 -4.26 11.43 2.68
N SER A 41 -5.54 11.36 2.37
CA SER A 41 -6.11 10.33 1.49
C SER A 41 -6.67 11.02 0.24
N PRO A 42 -6.16 10.71 -0.97
CA PRO A 42 -5.16 9.70 -1.28
C PRO A 42 -3.72 10.13 -0.92
N VAL A 43 -2.84 9.14 -0.71
CA VAL A 43 -1.38 9.35 -0.63
C VAL A 43 -0.79 9.39 -2.03
N SER A 44 0.11 10.35 -2.30
CA SER A 44 0.88 10.39 -3.55
C SER A 44 2.16 9.57 -3.41
N VAL A 45 2.41 8.64 -4.32
CA VAL A 45 3.54 7.71 -4.25
C VAL A 45 4.21 7.51 -5.60
N THR A 46 5.51 7.21 -5.58
CA THR A 46 6.24 6.76 -6.78
C THR A 46 6.65 5.30 -6.65
N GLN A 47 6.66 4.57 -7.77
CA GLN A 47 7.08 3.16 -7.77
C GLN A 47 8.52 2.99 -7.28
N ALA A 48 9.42 3.91 -7.65
CA ALA A 48 10.82 3.87 -7.23
C ALA A 48 10.94 3.92 -5.70
N ARG A 49 10.23 4.88 -5.07
CA ARG A 49 10.20 5.04 -3.62
C ARG A 49 9.60 3.83 -2.91
N LEU A 50 8.43 3.37 -3.36
CA LEU A 50 7.79 2.20 -2.74
C LEU A 50 8.65 0.94 -2.82
N ARG A 51 9.32 0.72 -3.95
CA ARG A 51 10.23 -0.43 -4.10
C ARG A 51 11.46 -0.33 -3.20
N GLU A 52 12.02 0.87 -3.06
CA GLU A 52 13.16 1.14 -2.17
C GLU A 52 12.82 0.86 -0.70
N VAL A 53 11.65 1.33 -0.24
CA VAL A 53 11.19 1.16 1.14
C VAL A 53 10.76 -0.28 1.40
N ALA A 54 9.97 -0.88 0.49
CA ALA A 54 9.50 -2.26 0.62
C ALA A 54 10.58 -3.32 0.35
N LYS A 55 11.74 -2.93 -0.20
CA LYS A 55 12.84 -3.82 -0.59
C LYS A 55 12.40 -4.94 -1.56
N ILE A 56 11.61 -4.58 -2.58
CA ILE A 56 11.10 -5.53 -3.59
C ILE A 56 11.46 -5.18 -5.03
N GLY A 57 11.56 -6.23 -5.86
CA GLY A 57 11.79 -6.11 -7.30
C GLY A 57 10.60 -5.53 -8.06
N ARG A 58 10.83 -5.14 -9.33
CA ARG A 58 9.81 -4.53 -10.20
C ARG A 58 8.62 -5.47 -10.45
N THR A 59 8.90 -6.73 -10.77
CA THR A 59 7.87 -7.74 -11.05
C THR A 59 7.00 -8.00 -9.82
N THR A 60 7.63 -8.20 -8.66
CA THR A 60 6.94 -8.38 -7.37
C THR A 60 6.09 -7.16 -7.02
N TYR A 61 6.61 -5.95 -7.23
CA TYR A 61 5.83 -4.71 -7.01
C TYR A 61 4.54 -4.70 -7.82
N HIS A 62 4.60 -4.93 -9.14
CA HIS A 62 3.41 -4.86 -9.98
C HIS A 62 2.39 -5.94 -9.64
N LYS A 63 2.87 -7.14 -9.29
CA LYS A 63 2.03 -8.24 -8.82
C LYS A 63 1.34 -7.86 -7.50
N CYS A 64 2.10 -7.54 -6.46
CA CYS A 64 1.54 -7.23 -5.14
C CYS A 64 0.66 -5.98 -5.13
N MET A 65 0.94 -4.96 -5.97
CA MET A 65 0.08 -3.78 -6.06
C MET A 65 -1.31 -4.13 -6.60
N LYS A 66 -1.36 -4.93 -7.68
CA LYS A 66 -2.61 -5.44 -8.27
C LYS A 66 -3.35 -6.37 -7.30
N GLU A 67 -2.63 -7.22 -6.59
CA GLU A 67 -3.20 -8.15 -5.61
C GLU A 67 -3.76 -7.39 -4.39
N LEU A 68 -3.03 -6.44 -3.82
CA LEU A 68 -3.52 -5.59 -2.72
C LEU A 68 -4.78 -4.80 -3.13
N GLU A 69 -4.82 -4.29 -4.36
CA GLU A 69 -6.01 -3.64 -4.91
C GLU A 69 -7.17 -4.64 -5.08
N GLY A 70 -6.92 -5.79 -5.73
CA GLY A 70 -7.93 -6.82 -5.97
C GLY A 70 -8.48 -7.47 -4.69
N TYR A 71 -7.69 -7.51 -3.61
CA TYR A 71 -8.09 -8.04 -2.31
C TYR A 71 -8.73 -6.96 -1.41
N GLY A 72 -8.81 -5.71 -1.89
CA GLY A 72 -9.50 -4.62 -1.23
C GLY A 72 -8.75 -4.00 -0.04
N TYR A 73 -7.41 -4.09 -0.03
CA TYR A 73 -6.58 -3.41 0.99
C TYR A 73 -6.27 -1.96 0.59
N ILE A 74 -6.22 -1.69 -0.71
CA ILE A 74 -5.98 -0.36 -1.27
C ILE A 74 -6.90 -0.09 -2.46
N LYS A 75 -7.04 1.17 -2.86
CA LYS A 75 -7.48 1.55 -4.21
C LYS A 75 -6.33 2.26 -4.91
N TYR A 76 -5.99 1.84 -6.13
CA TYR A 76 -4.81 2.34 -6.82
C TYR A 76 -5.18 3.09 -8.11
N LEU A 77 -5.00 4.41 -8.09
CA LEU A 77 -5.13 5.24 -9.28
C LEU A 77 -3.75 5.45 -9.90
N ARG A 78 -3.53 4.76 -11.02
CA ARG A 78 -2.32 4.91 -11.82
C ARG A 78 -2.25 6.31 -12.41
N SER A 79 -1.13 6.98 -12.19
CA SER A 79 -0.71 8.10 -13.02
C SER A 79 0.44 7.63 -13.90
N TYR A 80 0.36 7.91 -15.20
CA TYR A 80 1.45 7.69 -16.14
C TYR A 80 2.48 8.82 -16.11
N SER A 81 2.24 9.88 -15.31
CA SER A 81 3.18 10.99 -15.18
C SER A 81 4.25 10.69 -14.13
N PRO A 82 5.55 10.73 -14.49
CA PRO A 82 6.66 10.61 -13.55
C PRO A 82 6.65 11.71 -12.47
N ILE A 83 6.02 12.84 -12.78
CA ILE A 83 6.03 14.06 -11.96
C ILE A 83 4.87 14.06 -10.95
N LEU A 84 3.69 13.56 -11.35
CA LEU A 84 2.49 13.65 -10.50
C LEU A 84 2.39 12.53 -9.46
N GLY A 85 3.13 11.42 -9.64
CA GLY A 85 3.02 10.24 -8.79
C GLY A 85 1.67 9.52 -8.98
N SER A 86 1.60 8.26 -8.57
CA SER A 86 0.32 7.55 -8.50
C SER A 86 -0.39 7.88 -7.20
N LEU A 87 -1.72 7.80 -7.19
CA LEU A 87 -2.52 8.04 -5.98
C LEU A 87 -3.00 6.70 -5.41
N VAL A 88 -2.78 6.49 -4.12
CA VAL A 88 -3.25 5.30 -3.41
C VAL A 88 -4.17 5.71 -2.28
N TYR A 89 -5.31 5.05 -2.17
CA TYR A 89 -6.17 5.14 -0.98
C TYR A 89 -5.91 3.91 -0.12
N LEU A 90 -5.61 4.11 1.16
CA LEU A 90 -5.71 3.03 2.14
C LEU A 90 -7.18 2.82 2.45
N VAL A 91 -7.64 1.57 2.34
CA VAL A 91 -9.02 1.24 2.74
C VAL A 91 -9.07 1.20 4.26
N GLU A 92 -10.00 1.92 4.88
CA GLU A 92 -10.23 1.79 6.32
C GLU A 92 -10.73 0.38 6.62
N LEU A 93 -9.99 -0.37 7.41
CA LEU A 93 -10.27 -1.78 7.70
C LEU A 93 -11.06 -1.97 9.00
N ASP A 94 -11.87 -0.96 9.33
CA ASP A 94 -12.59 -0.87 10.59
C ASP A 94 -14.06 -1.28 10.39
N ARG A 95 -14.34 -2.57 10.55
CA ARG A 95 -15.65 -3.16 10.87
C ARG A 95 -15.45 -4.53 11.52
#